data_AF-A0A1I4REF7-F1
#
_entry.id   AF-A0A1I4REF7-F1
#
_cell.length_a   1.000
_cell.length_b   1.000
_cell.length_c   1.000
_cell.angle_alpha   90.00
_cell.angle_beta   90.00
_cell.angle_gamma   90.00
#
_symmetry.space_group_name_H-M   'P 1'
#
loop_
_entity.id
_entity.type
_entity.pdbx_description
1 polymer ?
#
loop_
_entity_poly.entity_id
_entity_poly.type
_entity_poly.pdbx_seq_one_letter_code
_entity_poly.pdbx_strand_id
1 'polypeptide(L)'
;MSGNCHVQIRAILLAPGGLWNNSQESGTILDSAAHIEAANDLHMRAGGNLVNMGSVLQAGVDAQLRAGQDLIVAASSIDAAQEAWLVAGGQLALLSAEDLDYSFYEKKKKGSFGRKSFRSDQVTRITQQGTEITTGGDLALISGADQTCQAANLQSGEDLTLTSGGGIDFEGVKDLHQESHEKSSSNWAWQSAKGKGNTDETLIQTQMRAQGELIIQKSAEIGVR
;
A
#
# COMPACT_ATOMS: atom_id res chain seq x y z
N MET A 1 6.52 -42.74 1.24
CA MET A 1 5.87 -41.58 1.88
C MET A 1 6.48 -40.32 1.27
N SER A 2 5.76 -39.56 0.45
CA SER A 2 6.22 -38.24 0.01
C SER A 2 5.50 -37.19 0.84
N GLY A 3 6.21 -36.53 1.75
CA GLY A 3 5.67 -35.41 2.52
C GLY A 3 5.32 -34.26 1.58
N ASN A 4 4.12 -33.72 1.70
CA ASN A 4 3.77 -32.46 1.09
C ASN A 4 4.50 -31.36 1.89
N CYS A 5 5.33 -30.55 1.23
CA CYS A 5 5.88 -29.34 1.81
C CYS A 5 5.08 -28.17 1.23
N HIS A 6 4.30 -27.51 2.09
CA HIS A 6 3.67 -26.22 1.81
C HIS A 6 4.41 -25.19 2.66
N VAL A 7 5.04 -24.22 2.02
CA VAL A 7 5.67 -23.08 2.69
C VAL A 7 4.85 -21.85 2.32
N GLN A 8 4.32 -21.15 3.33
CA GLN A 8 3.68 -19.85 3.18
C GLN A 8 4.56 -18.82 3.91
N ILE A 9 4.93 -17.76 3.21
CA ILE A 9 5.69 -16.62 3.75
C ILE A 9 4.83 -15.40 3.49
N ARG A 10 4.59 -14.60 4.53
CA ARG A 10 3.93 -13.29 4.46
C ARG A 10 4.93 -12.22 4.90
N ALA A 11 5.09 -11.20 4.08
CA ALA A 11 5.92 -10.03 4.38
C ALA A 11 5.19 -8.78 3.86
N ILE A 12 5.11 -7.75 4.69
CA ILE A 12 4.62 -6.42 4.31
C ILE A 12 5.84 -5.58 3.97
N LEU A 13 5.93 -5.09 2.73
CA LEU A 13 7.02 -4.23 2.25
C LEU A 13 6.42 -2.90 1.79
N LEU A 14 7.09 -1.76 1.99
CA LEU A 14 6.62 -0.50 1.38
C LEU A 14 6.85 -0.57 -0.14
N ALA A 15 5.90 -0.04 -0.92
CA ALA A 15 5.99 -0.06 -2.38
C ALA A 15 7.24 0.69 -2.90
N PRO A 16 7.90 0.21 -3.97
CA PRO A 16 9.08 0.84 -4.54
C PRO A 16 8.74 2.22 -5.10
N GLY A 17 9.47 3.25 -4.64
CA GLY A 17 9.22 4.67 -4.95
C GLY A 17 9.40 5.57 -3.72
N GLY A 18 9.18 5.03 -2.51
CA GLY A 18 9.51 5.71 -1.26
C GLY A 18 11.03 5.72 -1.00
N LEU A 19 11.72 6.77 -1.45
CA LEU A 19 13.12 7.01 -1.10
C LEU A 19 13.25 7.45 0.37
N TRP A 20 13.16 6.52 1.33
CA TRP A 20 13.39 6.85 2.73
C TRP A 20 14.45 5.95 3.35
N ASN A 21 15.64 6.55 3.51
CA ASN A 21 16.77 5.95 4.18
C ASN A 21 16.50 5.94 5.70
N ASN A 22 16.50 4.75 6.29
CA ASN A 22 16.29 4.54 7.72
C ASN A 22 17.53 5.02 8.50
N SER A 23 17.66 6.33 8.71
CA SER A 23 18.66 6.92 9.61
C SER A 23 18.00 7.90 10.56
N GLN A 24 17.75 7.43 11.78
CA GLN A 24 17.51 8.19 13.02
C GLN A 24 17.30 9.71 12.85
N GLU A 25 16.09 10.11 12.46
CA GLU A 25 15.61 11.47 12.69
C GLU A 25 14.52 11.43 13.76
N SER A 26 14.47 12.46 14.60
CA SER A 26 13.57 12.55 15.76
C SER A 26 12.10 12.65 15.30
N GLY A 27 11.50 11.49 15.03
CA GLY A 27 10.11 11.36 14.61
C GLY A 27 9.32 10.46 15.55
N THR A 28 8.04 10.79 15.75
CA THR A 28 7.12 9.89 16.43
C THR A 28 6.67 8.84 15.42
N ILE A 29 7.15 7.61 15.60
CA ILE A 29 6.70 6.44 14.84
C ILE A 29 5.52 5.83 15.59
N LEU A 30 4.39 5.68 14.92
CA LEU A 30 3.35 4.76 15.39
C LEU A 30 3.61 3.39 14.76
N ASP A 31 3.66 2.37 15.62
CA ASP A 31 4.02 1.01 15.25
C ASP A 31 3.04 0.42 14.24
N SER A 32 3.54 -0.44 13.37
CA SER A 32 2.71 -1.21 12.44
C SER A 32 1.67 -2.02 13.21
N ALA A 33 0.38 -1.88 12.87
CA ALA A 33 -0.78 -2.49 13.52
C ALA A 33 -1.34 -1.81 14.80
N ALA A 34 -1.03 -0.53 15.05
CA ALA A 34 -1.72 0.21 16.12
C ALA A 34 -3.20 0.47 15.75
N HIS A 35 -4.11 0.11 16.66
CA HIS A 35 -5.51 0.52 16.61
C HIS A 35 -5.73 1.62 17.67
N ILE A 36 -6.03 2.84 17.22
CA ILE A 36 -6.18 4.00 18.08
C ILE A 36 -7.57 4.58 17.87
N GLU A 37 -8.35 4.62 18.95
CA GLU A 37 -9.68 5.21 18.96
C GLU A 37 -9.70 6.39 19.94
N ALA A 38 -10.17 7.54 19.46
CA ALA A 38 -10.50 8.69 20.29
C ALA A 38 -12.01 8.90 20.30
N ALA A 39 -12.62 8.96 21.48
CA ALA A 39 -14.06 9.18 21.62
C ALA A 39 -14.51 10.57 21.12
N ASN A 40 -13.59 11.53 21.07
CA ASN A 40 -13.80 12.88 20.53
C ASN A 40 -12.75 13.14 19.45
N ASP A 41 -11.81 14.05 19.70
CA ASP A 41 -10.78 14.42 18.74
C ASP A 41 -9.53 13.53 18.89
N LEU A 42 -9.02 13.04 17.77
CA LEU A 42 -7.70 12.42 17.70
C LEU A 42 -6.68 13.47 17.29
N HIS A 43 -5.73 13.77 18.18
CA HIS A 43 -4.62 14.68 17.87
C HIS A 43 -3.28 13.95 17.91
N MET A 44 -2.59 13.92 16.79
CA MET A 44 -1.26 13.35 16.64
C MET A 44 -0.32 14.45 16.16
N ARG A 45 0.69 14.79 16.97
CA ARG A 45 1.58 15.91 16.70
C ARG A 45 3.04 15.51 16.89
N ALA A 46 3.87 15.82 15.90
CA ALA A 46 5.32 15.71 15.99
C ALA A 46 5.97 17.05 15.62
N GLY A 47 6.98 17.47 16.38
CA GLY A 47 7.76 18.67 16.05
C GLY A 47 8.69 18.49 14.85
N GLY A 48 9.05 17.25 14.53
CA GLY A 48 9.79 16.86 13.33
C GLY A 48 8.88 16.04 12.41
N ASN A 49 9.31 14.81 12.12
CA ASN A 49 8.58 13.90 11.24
C ASN A 49 7.51 13.11 12.01
N LEU A 50 6.37 12.85 11.37
CA LEU A 50 5.34 11.93 11.86
C LEU A 50 5.17 10.79 10.86
N VAL A 51 5.33 9.56 11.33
CA VAL A 51 5.23 8.37 10.48
C VAL A 51 4.17 7.45 11.07
N ASN A 52 3.12 7.21 10.29
CA ASN A 52 2.03 6.28 10.61
C ASN A 52 2.00 5.18 9.54
N MET A 53 2.21 3.93 9.94
CA MET A 53 2.22 2.81 9.00
C MET A 53 1.33 1.69 9.50
N GLY A 54 0.52 1.10 8.62
CA GLY A 54 -0.28 -0.08 8.93
C GLY A 54 -1.24 0.09 10.12
N SER A 55 -1.69 1.32 10.40
CA SER A 55 -2.48 1.62 11.61
C SER A 55 -3.94 1.93 11.26
N VAL A 56 -4.83 1.71 12.22
CA VAL A 56 -6.24 2.12 12.15
C VAL A 56 -6.44 3.25 13.16
N LEU A 57 -6.83 4.42 12.66
CA LEU A 57 -7.03 5.63 13.44
C LEU A 57 -8.49 6.04 13.34
N GLN A 58 -9.21 6.08 14.47
CA GLN A 58 -10.61 6.46 14.52
C GLN A 58 -10.82 7.65 15.45
N ALA A 59 -11.49 8.68 14.95
CA ALA A 59 -11.88 9.86 15.71
C ALA A 59 -13.41 9.99 15.76
N GLY A 60 -13.96 10.10 16.96
CA GLY A 60 -15.39 10.32 17.19
C GLY A 60 -15.88 11.70 16.75
N VAL A 61 -14.97 12.66 16.55
CA VAL A 61 -15.24 13.97 15.96
C VAL A 61 -14.18 14.23 14.88
N ASP A 62 -13.03 14.80 15.27
CA ASP A 62 -12.03 15.24 14.30
C ASP A 62 -10.72 14.45 14.39
N ALA A 63 -10.07 14.22 13.26
CA ALA A 63 -8.72 13.68 13.19
C ALA A 63 -7.71 14.75 12.75
N GLN A 64 -6.71 15.04 13.59
CA GLN A 64 -5.64 15.98 13.28
C GLN A 64 -4.27 15.31 13.40
N LEU A 65 -3.62 15.09 12.26
CA LEU A 65 -2.24 14.62 12.17
C LEU A 65 -1.37 15.79 11.72
N ARG A 66 -0.42 16.21 12.56
CA ARG A 66 0.47 17.34 12.26
C ARG A 66 1.94 17.00 12.46
N ALA A 67 2.75 17.26 11.45
CA ALA A 67 4.20 17.16 11.49
C ALA A 67 4.82 18.55 11.25
N GLY A 68 5.85 18.89 12.02
CA GLY A 68 6.62 20.12 11.80
C GLY A 68 7.49 20.05 10.55
N GLN A 69 7.88 18.85 10.14
CA GLN A 69 8.61 18.57 8.90
C GLN A 69 7.76 17.66 8.03
N ASP A 70 8.05 16.37 7.94
CA ASP A 70 7.37 15.47 7.00
C ASP A 70 6.29 14.61 7.68
N LEU A 71 5.17 14.39 6.98
CA LEU A 71 4.10 13.49 7.39
C LEU A 71 4.00 12.32 6.41
N ILE A 72 4.21 11.11 6.90
CA ILE A 72 4.09 9.88 6.10
C ILE A 72 2.97 9.03 6.69
N VAL A 73 2.01 8.67 5.85
CA VAL A 73 0.93 7.74 6.18
C VAL A 73 0.92 6.62 5.15
N ALA A 74 1.31 5.41 5.56
CA ALA A 74 1.40 4.26 4.66
C ALA A 74 0.42 3.15 5.07
N ALA A 75 -0.30 2.59 4.10
CA ALA A 75 -1.19 1.43 4.28
C ALA A 75 -2.05 1.50 5.55
N SER A 76 -2.59 2.68 5.84
CA SER A 76 -3.33 2.96 7.07
C SER A 76 -4.77 3.36 6.77
N SER A 77 -5.67 3.12 7.72
CA SER A 77 -7.06 3.59 7.68
C SER A 77 -7.25 4.73 8.66
N ILE A 78 -7.80 5.84 8.20
CA ILE A 78 -8.15 7.00 9.03
C ILE A 78 -9.63 7.30 8.85
N ASP A 79 -10.40 7.17 9.92
CA ASP A 79 -11.82 7.49 9.94
C ASP A 79 -12.08 8.63 10.92
N ALA A 80 -12.63 9.75 10.43
CA ALA A 80 -13.10 10.84 11.26
C ALA A 80 -14.61 11.05 11.07
N ALA A 81 -15.34 11.20 12.16
CA ALA A 81 -16.79 11.40 12.10
C ALA A 81 -17.17 12.75 11.45
N GLN A 82 -16.34 13.77 11.62
CA GLN A 82 -16.50 15.09 11.02
C GLN A 82 -15.30 15.38 10.13
N GLU A 83 -14.25 16.03 10.63
CA GLU A 83 -13.21 16.58 9.77
C GLU A 83 -11.88 15.84 9.96
N ALA A 84 -11.07 15.76 8.90
CA ALA A 84 -9.68 15.33 9.01
C ALA A 84 -8.70 16.30 8.37
N TRP A 85 -7.65 16.63 9.13
CA TRP A 85 -6.54 17.45 8.67
C TRP A 85 -5.23 16.72 8.82
N LEU A 86 -4.58 16.46 7.69
CA LEU A 86 -3.20 15.98 7.62
C LEU A 86 -2.32 17.15 7.20
N VAL A 87 -1.44 17.60 8.09
CA VAL A 87 -0.64 18.81 7.90
C VAL A 87 0.85 18.51 8.06
N ALA A 88 1.63 18.81 7.04
CA ALA A 88 3.09 18.74 7.07
C ALA A 88 3.70 20.12 6.83
N GLY A 89 4.71 20.49 7.61
CA GLY A 89 5.52 21.69 7.33
C GLY A 89 6.40 21.53 6.07
N GLY A 90 6.80 20.30 5.77
CA GLY A 90 7.51 19.87 4.57
C GLY A 90 6.61 19.03 3.66
N GLN A 91 6.97 17.77 3.45
CA GLN A 91 6.31 16.84 2.54
C GLN A 91 5.17 16.06 3.19
N LEU A 92 4.12 15.76 2.43
CA LEU A 92 3.04 14.86 2.84
C LEU A 92 2.98 13.66 1.88
N ALA A 93 3.18 12.46 2.40
CA ALA A 93 3.16 11.23 1.61
C ALA A 93 2.09 10.26 2.09
N LEU A 94 1.15 9.94 1.20
CA LEU A 94 0.19 8.84 1.36
C LEU A 94 0.69 7.67 0.52
N LEU A 95 1.20 6.62 1.17
CA LEU A 95 1.92 5.54 0.51
C LEU A 95 1.14 4.22 0.58
N SER A 96 1.32 3.38 -0.43
CA SER A 96 0.85 1.99 -0.38
C SER A 96 1.92 1.06 0.18
N ALA A 97 1.50 -0.05 0.80
CA ALA A 97 2.37 -1.17 1.15
C ALA A 97 1.99 -2.42 0.36
N GLU A 98 3.00 -3.16 -0.08
CA GLU A 98 2.94 -4.48 -0.71
C GLU A 98 2.68 -5.55 0.36
N ASP A 99 1.61 -6.33 0.21
CA ASP A 99 1.45 -7.63 0.87
C ASP A 99 1.79 -8.74 -0.15
N LEU A 100 2.83 -9.52 0.17
CA LEU A 100 3.32 -10.60 -0.67
C LEU A 100 2.81 -11.95 -0.14
N ASP A 101 1.93 -12.58 -0.92
CA ASP A 101 1.50 -13.97 -0.72
C ASP A 101 2.25 -14.90 -1.70
N TYR A 102 3.20 -15.69 -1.17
CA TYR A 102 3.95 -16.69 -1.92
C TYR A 102 3.54 -18.12 -1.52
N SER A 103 3.31 -18.98 -2.51
CA SER A 103 3.13 -20.42 -2.29
C SER A 103 3.90 -21.25 -3.30
N PHE A 104 4.57 -22.29 -2.79
CA PHE A 104 5.32 -23.25 -3.58
C PHE A 104 4.84 -24.65 -3.27
N TYR A 105 4.49 -25.40 -4.32
CA TYR A 105 4.12 -26.80 -4.24
C TYR A 105 5.03 -27.63 -5.12
N GLU A 106 5.63 -28.66 -4.54
CA GLU A 106 6.46 -29.61 -5.28
C GLU A 106 6.02 -31.04 -5.00
N LYS A 107 5.79 -31.81 -6.07
CA LYS A 107 5.50 -33.24 -5.98
C LYS A 107 6.44 -34.05 -6.86
N LYS A 108 7.21 -34.91 -6.20
CA LYS A 108 8.04 -35.95 -6.81
C LYS A 108 7.35 -37.31 -6.64
N LYS A 109 6.96 -37.96 -7.73
CA LYS A 109 6.42 -39.33 -7.71
C LYS A 109 7.38 -40.30 -8.40
N LYS A 110 7.61 -41.45 -7.76
CA LYS A 110 8.31 -42.61 -8.33
C LYS A 110 7.26 -43.67 -8.69
N GLY A 111 7.11 -43.98 -9.97
CA GLY A 111 6.24 -45.05 -10.47
C GLY A 111 6.97 -46.41 -10.50
N SER A 112 6.20 -47.50 -10.58
CA SER A 112 6.76 -48.83 -10.90
C SER A 112 7.59 -48.77 -12.19
N PHE A 113 8.74 -49.45 -12.21
CA PHE A 113 9.80 -49.35 -13.23
C PHE A 113 10.64 -48.06 -13.23
N GLY A 114 10.75 -47.33 -12.11
CA GLY A 114 11.75 -46.26 -11.97
C GLY A 114 11.42 -44.95 -12.70
N ARG A 115 10.20 -44.82 -13.26
CA ARG A 115 9.71 -43.57 -13.85
C ARG A 115 9.60 -42.49 -12.76
N LYS A 116 10.26 -41.36 -12.96
CA LYS A 116 10.14 -40.18 -12.09
C LYS A 116 9.23 -39.16 -12.78
N SER A 117 8.24 -38.65 -12.08
CA SER A 117 7.52 -37.43 -12.50
C SER A 117 7.76 -36.32 -11.49
N PHE A 118 8.05 -35.14 -12.02
CA PHE A 118 8.23 -33.90 -11.28
C PHE A 118 7.08 -32.97 -11.66
N ARG A 119 6.44 -32.40 -10.65
CA ARG A 119 5.53 -31.29 -10.79
C ARG A 119 5.95 -30.22 -9.78
N SER A 120 6.15 -29.01 -10.27
CA SER A 120 6.30 -27.81 -9.44
C SER A 120 5.22 -26.82 -9.87
N ASP A 121 4.52 -26.26 -8.90
CA ASP A 121 3.57 -25.18 -9.09
C ASP A 121 4.01 -24.04 -8.14
N GLN A 122 4.20 -22.83 -8.67
CA GLN A 122 4.54 -21.64 -7.90
C GLN A 122 3.48 -20.56 -8.17
N VAL A 123 2.97 -19.95 -7.11
CA VAL A 123 2.04 -18.83 -7.20
C VAL A 123 2.60 -17.69 -6.37
N THR A 124 2.78 -16.54 -7.01
CA THR A 124 3.19 -15.29 -6.38
C THR A 124 2.06 -14.29 -6.56
N ARG A 125 1.59 -13.68 -5.47
CA ARG A 125 0.62 -12.60 -5.50
C ARG A 125 1.15 -11.42 -4.70
N ILE A 126 1.17 -10.25 -5.32
CA ILE A 126 1.47 -8.96 -4.68
C ILE A 126 0.18 -8.15 -4.72
N THR A 127 -0.29 -7.72 -3.55
CA THR A 127 -1.44 -6.82 -3.42
C THR A 127 -1.03 -5.53 -2.74
N GLN A 128 -1.40 -4.39 -3.33
CA GLN A 128 -1.14 -3.06 -2.81
C GLN A 128 -2.24 -2.63 -1.86
N GLN A 129 -1.86 -2.34 -0.62
CA GLN A 129 -2.72 -1.72 0.38
C GLN A 129 -2.39 -0.24 0.45
N GLY A 130 -3.23 0.59 -0.18
CA GLY A 130 -3.16 2.04 -0.11
C GLY A 130 -3.57 2.59 1.26
N THR A 131 -3.30 3.87 1.48
CA THR A 131 -3.87 4.60 2.61
C THR A 131 -5.32 4.96 2.30
N GLU A 132 -6.23 4.69 3.23
CA GLU A 132 -7.64 5.04 3.16
C GLU A 132 -7.96 6.13 4.20
N ILE A 133 -8.63 7.19 3.76
CA ILE A 133 -9.09 8.27 4.63
C ILE A 133 -10.55 8.55 4.32
N THR A 134 -11.39 8.44 5.35
CA THR A 134 -12.83 8.72 5.27
C THR A 134 -13.21 9.77 6.31
N THR A 135 -13.96 10.77 5.87
CA THR A 135 -14.47 11.86 6.71
C THR A 135 -15.96 12.06 6.50
N GLY A 136 -16.70 12.38 7.56
CA GLY A 136 -18.11 12.75 7.45
C GLY A 136 -18.34 14.17 6.93
N GLY A 137 -17.37 15.06 7.15
CA GLY A 137 -17.27 16.43 6.65
C GLY A 137 -16.05 16.59 5.75
N ASP A 138 -15.27 17.66 5.99
CA ASP A 138 -14.12 18.02 5.16
C ASP A 138 -12.89 17.11 5.37
N LEU A 139 -12.18 16.85 4.26
CA LEU A 139 -10.85 16.26 4.27
C LEU A 139 -9.84 17.24 3.68
N ALA A 140 -8.84 17.63 4.47
CA ALA A 140 -7.77 18.52 4.05
C ALA A 140 -6.39 17.87 4.17
N LEU A 141 -5.66 17.82 3.04
CA LEU A 141 -4.26 17.39 2.95
C LEU A 141 -3.39 18.61 2.64
N ILE A 142 -2.56 19.02 3.60
CA ILE A 142 -1.79 20.28 3.53
C ILE A 142 -0.30 19.99 3.70
N SER A 143 0.52 20.47 2.77
CA SER A 143 1.97 20.37 2.84
C SER A 143 2.65 21.70 2.49
N GLY A 144 3.74 22.03 3.17
CA GLY A 144 4.59 23.17 2.82
C GLY A 144 5.45 22.93 1.57
N ALA A 145 5.71 21.67 1.24
CA ALA A 145 6.40 21.23 0.03
C ALA A 145 5.51 20.28 -0.78
N ASP A 146 6.07 19.25 -1.41
CA ASP A 146 5.37 18.34 -2.31
C ASP A 146 4.41 17.38 -1.58
N GLN A 147 3.44 16.86 -2.32
CA GLN A 147 2.57 15.76 -1.91
C GLN A 147 2.76 14.56 -2.82
N THR A 148 2.77 13.36 -2.24
CA THR A 148 2.79 12.10 -3.00
C THR A 148 1.61 11.23 -2.56
N CYS A 149 0.84 10.74 -3.52
CA CYS A 149 -0.30 9.86 -3.28
C CYS A 149 -0.17 8.59 -4.12
N GLN A 150 0.15 7.47 -3.46
CA GLN A 150 0.22 6.14 -4.05
C GLN A 150 -1.02 5.33 -3.66
N ALA A 151 -1.83 4.97 -4.65
CA ALA A 151 -3.00 4.09 -4.44
C ALA A 151 -3.97 4.55 -3.33
N ALA A 152 -3.98 5.83 -2.98
CA ALA A 152 -4.73 6.31 -1.83
C ALA A 152 -6.23 6.33 -2.13
N ASN A 153 -7.08 6.05 -1.14
CA ASN A 153 -8.52 6.22 -1.25
C ASN A 153 -8.97 7.36 -0.33
N LEU A 154 -9.34 8.50 -0.92
CA LEU A 154 -9.71 9.71 -0.21
C LEU A 154 -11.21 9.96 -0.36
N GLN A 155 -11.95 9.87 0.74
CA GLN A 155 -13.39 10.03 0.78
C GLN A 155 -13.77 11.14 1.77
N SER A 156 -14.45 12.16 1.25
CA SER A 156 -15.01 13.25 2.03
C SER A 156 -16.52 13.33 1.89
N GLY A 157 -17.18 13.53 3.02
CA GLY A 157 -18.62 13.80 3.10
C GLY A 157 -18.99 15.24 2.76
N GLU A 158 -18.02 16.15 2.73
CA GLU A 158 -18.14 17.52 2.23
C GLU A 158 -16.98 17.80 1.23
N ASP A 159 -16.09 18.75 1.51
CA ASP A 159 -15.04 19.17 0.59
C ASP A 159 -13.75 18.34 0.77
N LEU A 160 -13.12 17.98 -0.36
CA LEU A 160 -11.78 17.39 -0.38
C LEU A 160 -10.78 18.43 -0.88
N THR A 161 -9.90 18.88 0.00
CA THR A 161 -8.88 19.89 -0.32
C THR A 161 -7.47 19.30 -0.26
N LEU A 162 -6.72 19.44 -1.36
CA LEU A 162 -5.28 19.16 -1.41
C LEU A 162 -4.54 20.48 -1.63
N THR A 163 -3.78 20.93 -0.64
CA THR A 163 -2.98 22.16 -0.70
C THR A 163 -1.49 21.86 -0.53
N SER A 164 -0.72 22.11 -1.59
CA SER A 164 0.72 21.90 -1.61
C SER A 164 1.49 23.21 -1.87
N GLY A 165 2.50 23.49 -1.06
CA GLY A 165 3.49 24.53 -1.36
C GLY A 165 4.44 24.19 -2.51
N GLY A 166 4.42 22.96 -3.00
CA GLY A 166 5.17 22.47 -4.16
C GLY A 166 4.23 21.85 -5.21
N GLY A 167 4.56 20.65 -5.66
CA GLY A 167 3.78 19.83 -6.59
C GLY A 167 2.98 18.72 -5.91
N ILE A 168 2.11 18.07 -6.67
CA ILE A 168 1.33 16.93 -6.21
C ILE A 168 1.50 15.79 -7.21
N ASP A 169 2.07 14.68 -6.75
CA ASP A 169 2.32 13.48 -7.54
C ASP A 169 1.32 12.38 -7.17
N PHE A 170 0.55 11.92 -8.15
CA PHE A 170 -0.31 10.76 -8.06
C PHE A 170 0.36 9.58 -8.77
N GLU A 171 0.83 8.61 -8.01
CA GLU A 171 1.57 7.48 -8.55
C GLU A 171 0.70 6.23 -8.56
N GLY A 172 0.60 5.63 -9.74
CA GLY A 172 -0.01 4.32 -9.92
C GLY A 172 0.91 3.22 -9.39
N VAL A 173 0.31 2.23 -8.74
CA VAL A 173 0.99 1.02 -8.26
C VAL A 173 0.36 -0.20 -8.90
N LYS A 174 1.03 -1.35 -8.86
CA LYS A 174 0.55 -2.57 -9.55
C LYS A 174 0.34 -3.72 -8.59
N ASP A 175 -0.84 -4.30 -8.64
CA ASP A 175 -1.05 -5.66 -8.16
C ASP A 175 -0.48 -6.65 -9.16
N LEU A 176 0.20 -7.69 -8.67
CA LEU A 176 0.78 -8.75 -9.49
C LEU A 176 0.18 -10.08 -9.09
N HIS A 177 -0.33 -10.84 -10.06
CA HIS A 177 -0.65 -12.25 -9.89
C HIS A 177 0.14 -13.07 -10.92
N GLN A 178 1.09 -13.88 -10.44
CA GLN A 178 1.96 -14.70 -11.28
C GLN A 178 1.86 -16.17 -10.87
N GLU A 179 1.36 -17.00 -11.77
CA GLU A 179 1.31 -18.45 -11.61
C GLU A 179 2.27 -19.12 -12.60
N SER A 180 3.07 -20.08 -12.14
CA SER A 180 3.93 -20.90 -12.99
C SER A 180 3.72 -22.39 -12.71
N HIS A 181 3.71 -23.19 -13.78
CA HIS A 181 3.48 -24.63 -13.71
C HIS A 181 4.57 -25.38 -14.49
N GLU A 182 5.36 -26.20 -13.81
CA GLU A 182 6.33 -27.09 -14.42
C GLU A 182 5.91 -28.56 -14.24
N LYS A 183 5.89 -29.32 -15.34
CA LYS A 183 5.59 -30.77 -15.32
C LYS A 183 6.55 -31.53 -16.23
N SER A 184 7.42 -32.37 -15.67
CA SER A 184 8.29 -33.25 -16.45
C SER A 184 7.65 -34.63 -16.70
N SER A 185 7.37 -34.96 -17.96
CA SER A 185 7.11 -36.34 -18.40
C SER A 185 8.01 -36.71 -19.58
N SER A 186 8.44 -37.97 -19.65
CA SER A 186 9.53 -38.50 -20.50
C SER A 186 9.20 -38.64 -22.00
N ASN A 187 8.75 -37.59 -22.69
CA ASN A 187 8.42 -37.64 -24.13
C ASN A 187 8.78 -36.32 -24.81
N TRP A 188 9.93 -36.31 -25.47
CA TRP A 188 10.62 -35.18 -26.10
C TRP A 188 9.78 -34.26 -27.03
N ALA A 189 8.64 -34.69 -27.55
CA ALA A 189 7.80 -33.93 -28.48
C ALA A 189 6.80 -32.93 -27.82
N TRP A 190 6.47 -33.10 -26.53
CA TRP A 190 5.50 -32.23 -25.83
C TRP A 190 6.15 -31.23 -24.86
N GLN A 191 7.48 -31.25 -24.73
CA GLN A 191 8.24 -30.42 -23.80
C GLN A 191 8.23 -28.93 -24.21
N SER A 192 8.20 -28.63 -25.52
CA SER A 192 8.29 -27.27 -26.05
C SER A 192 7.04 -26.40 -25.87
N ALA A 193 5.93 -26.96 -25.38
CA ALA A 193 4.65 -26.24 -25.21
C ALA A 193 4.30 -25.94 -23.74
N LYS A 194 5.16 -26.29 -22.78
CA LYS A 194 4.77 -26.50 -21.36
C LYS A 194 5.53 -25.63 -20.36
N GLY A 195 5.75 -24.38 -20.74
CA GLY A 195 6.25 -23.31 -19.87
C GLY A 195 5.43 -22.06 -20.14
N LYS A 196 4.17 -22.08 -19.72
CA LYS A 196 3.29 -20.90 -19.76
C LYS A 196 2.90 -20.63 -18.32
N GLY A 197 3.62 -19.70 -17.70
CA GLY A 197 3.07 -18.98 -16.56
C GLY A 197 2.14 -17.88 -17.06
N ASN A 198 1.11 -17.59 -16.28
CA ASN A 198 0.28 -16.41 -16.53
C ASN A 198 0.74 -15.31 -15.58
N THR A 199 0.77 -14.08 -16.08
CA THR A 199 1.07 -12.88 -15.29
C THR A 199 0.00 -11.86 -15.59
N ASP A 200 -0.80 -11.56 -14.57
CA ASP A 200 -1.82 -10.54 -14.61
C ASP A 200 -1.35 -9.37 -13.74
N GLU A 201 -1.33 -8.17 -14.33
CA GLU A 201 -1.02 -6.92 -13.64
C GLU A 201 -2.27 -6.04 -13.62
N THR A 202 -2.62 -5.51 -12.44
CA THR A 202 -3.70 -4.53 -12.31
C THR A 202 -3.13 -3.22 -11.80
N LEU A 203 -3.30 -2.13 -12.55
CA LEU A 203 -2.89 -0.78 -12.14
C LEU A 203 -3.91 -0.24 -11.14
N ILE A 204 -3.44 0.16 -9.97
CA ILE A 204 -4.20 0.84 -8.92
C ILE A 204 -3.71 2.28 -8.87
N GLN A 205 -4.66 3.22 -8.91
CA GLN A 205 -4.40 4.64 -8.82
C GLN A 205 -5.12 5.23 -7.62
N THR A 206 -4.65 6.40 -7.18
CA THR A 206 -5.34 7.18 -6.16
C THR A 206 -6.77 7.52 -6.60
N GLN A 207 -7.73 7.25 -5.73
CA GLN A 207 -9.14 7.57 -5.90
C GLN A 207 -9.52 8.71 -4.96
N MET A 208 -10.32 9.65 -5.47
CA MET A 208 -10.79 10.81 -4.74
C MET A 208 -12.29 10.95 -4.91
N ARG A 209 -13.03 11.05 -3.81
CA ARG A 209 -14.48 11.29 -3.78
C ARG A 209 -14.79 12.37 -2.75
N ALA A 210 -15.40 13.45 -3.20
CA ALA A 210 -15.98 14.49 -2.36
C ALA A 210 -17.47 14.57 -2.66
N GLN A 211 -18.32 14.77 -1.66
CA GLN A 211 -19.73 15.10 -1.91
C GLN A 211 -19.91 16.61 -2.18
N GLY A 212 -18.99 17.42 -1.68
CA GLY A 212 -18.84 18.84 -1.98
C GLY A 212 -17.82 19.08 -3.11
N GLU A 213 -16.97 20.07 -2.93
CA GLU A 213 -15.96 20.46 -3.91
C GLU A 213 -14.66 19.63 -3.75
N LEU A 214 -14.04 19.30 -4.89
CA LEU A 214 -12.65 18.81 -4.93
C LEU A 214 -11.75 19.98 -5.30
N ILE A 215 -10.96 20.45 -4.34
CA ILE A 215 -10.07 21.61 -4.47
C ILE A 215 -8.62 21.13 -4.49
N ILE A 216 -7.89 21.46 -5.56
CA ILE A 216 -6.46 21.18 -5.67
C ILE A 216 -5.70 22.50 -5.85
N GLN A 217 -4.88 22.85 -4.86
CA GLN A 217 -4.04 24.05 -4.84
C GLN A 217 -2.58 23.64 -4.74
N LYS A 218 -1.76 24.13 -5.67
CA LYS A 218 -0.34 23.76 -5.74
C LYS A 218 0.48 24.88 -6.36
N SER A 219 1.77 24.97 -6.01
CA SER A 219 2.68 25.99 -6.54
C SER A 219 3.57 25.50 -7.69
N ALA A 220 3.71 24.19 -7.89
CA ALA A 220 4.51 23.57 -8.95
C ALA A 220 3.67 22.72 -9.91
N GLU A 221 4.11 21.52 -10.33
CA GLU A 221 3.38 20.66 -11.27
C GLU A 221 2.43 19.66 -10.58
N ILE A 222 1.48 19.11 -11.35
CA ILE A 222 0.71 17.93 -10.94
C ILE A 222 1.21 16.78 -11.80
N GLY A 223 1.79 15.76 -11.17
CA GLY A 223 2.23 14.54 -11.82
C GLY A 223 1.18 13.44 -11.71
N VAL A 224 0.97 12.70 -12.80
CA VAL A 224 0.23 11.43 -12.79
C VAL A 224 1.13 10.42 -13.48
N ARG A 225 1.66 9.47 -12.72
CA ARG A 225 2.73 8.55 -13.16
C ARG A 225 2.34 7.10 -12.97
#